data_AF-A0A353N4E8-F1
#
_entry.id   AF-A0A353N4E8-F1
#
_cell.length_a   1.000
_cell.length_b   1.000
_cell.length_c   1.000
_cell.angle_alpha   90.00
_cell.angle_beta   90.00
_cell.angle_gamma   90.00
#
_symmetry.space_group_name_H-M   'P 1'
#
loop_
_entity.id
_entity.type
_entity.pdbx_description
1 polymer ?
#
loop_
_entity_poly.entity_id
_entity_poly.type
_entity_poly.pdbx_seq_one_letter_code
_entity_poly.pdbx_strand_id
1 'polypeptide(L)' 'IRSIKEQFKLTILLIEHDMNLVMGICQRIIVLDYGRVIAQGAPAEISKNQMVIKAYLGKEMENDA' A
#
# COMPACT_ATOMS: atom_id res chain seq x y z
N ILE A 1 -5.87 -13.80 -3.62
CA ILE A 1 -6.69 -12.79 -2.89
C ILE A 1 -7.82 -12.24 -3.76
N ARG A 2 -7.52 -11.70 -4.96
CA ARG A 2 -8.55 -11.14 -5.86
C ARG A 2 -9.69 -12.12 -6.20
N SER A 3 -9.36 -13.35 -6.57
CA SER A 3 -10.35 -14.41 -6.87
C SER A 3 -11.26 -14.70 -5.69
N ILE A 4 -10.72 -14.79 -4.46
CA ILE A 4 -11.49 -15.03 -3.23
C ILE A 4 -12.46 -13.87 -2.96
N LYS A 5 -11.99 -12.62 -3.09
CA LYS A 5 -12.83 -11.43 -2.96
C LYS A 5 -14.05 -11.49 -3.88
N GLU A 6 -13.81 -11.85 -5.15
CA GLU A 6 -14.84 -11.86 -6.19
C GLU A 6 -15.78 -13.06 -6.07
N GLN A 7 -15.25 -14.26 -5.85
CA GLN A 7 -16.04 -15.49 -5.72
C GLN A 7 -16.96 -15.47 -4.50
N PHE A 8 -16.46 -14.98 -3.36
CA PHE A 8 -17.19 -15.00 -2.10
C PHE A 8 -17.81 -13.65 -1.73
N LYS A 9 -17.68 -12.62 -2.60
CA LYS A 9 -18.20 -11.26 -2.40
C LYS A 9 -17.77 -10.65 -1.05
N LEU A 10 -16.49 -10.79 -0.72
CA LEU A 10 -15.96 -10.35 0.58
C LEU A 10 -15.41 -8.92 0.54
N THR A 11 -15.46 -8.26 1.69
CA THR A 11 -14.58 -7.12 1.97
C THR A 11 -13.30 -7.63 2.58
N ILE A 12 -12.15 -7.22 2.05
CA ILE A 12 -10.83 -7.65 2.53
C ILE A 12 -10.09 -6.43 3.06
N LEU A 13 -9.62 -6.54 4.31
CA LEU A 13 -8.61 -5.66 4.89
C LEU A 13 -7.26 -6.39 4.81
N LEU A 14 -6.30 -5.78 4.11
CA LEU A 14 -4.94 -6.30 3.98
C LEU A 14 -4.00 -5.39 4.76
N ILE A 15 -3.15 -5.97 5.60
CA ILE A 15 -2.09 -5.30 6.33
C ILE A 15 -0.78 -5.93 5.86
N GLU A 16 0.06 -5.13 5.20
CA GLU A 16 1.29 -5.62 4.57
C GLU A 16 2.31 -4.48 4.46
N HIS A 17 3.58 -4.85 4.37
CA HIS A 17 4.69 -3.90 4.24
C HIS A 17 5.28 -3.85 2.83
N ASP A 18 5.14 -4.93 2.03
CA ASP A 18 5.52 -4.95 0.62
C ASP A 18 4.63 -4.01 -0.21
N MET A 19 5.23 -2.91 -0.65
CA MET A 19 4.50 -1.88 -1.39
C MET A 19 4.16 -2.30 -2.82
N ASN A 20 4.94 -3.17 -3.47
CA ASN A 20 4.62 -3.68 -4.80
C ASN A 20 3.33 -4.52 -4.76
N LEU A 21 3.18 -5.37 -3.75
CA LEU A 21 1.98 -6.18 -3.55
C LEU A 21 0.76 -5.31 -3.23
N VAL A 22 0.91 -4.38 -2.29
CA VAL A 22 -0.18 -3.49 -1.85
C VAL A 22 -0.69 -2.65 -3.02
N MET A 23 0.21 -2.10 -3.83
CA MET A 23 -0.16 -1.28 -4.99
C MET A 23 -0.89 -2.06 -6.08
N GLY A 24 -0.56 -3.35 -6.27
CA GLY A 24 -1.19 -4.21 -7.28
C GLY A 24 -2.55 -4.78 -6.87
N ILE A 25 -2.83 -4.89 -5.57
CA ILE A 25 -4.02 -5.58 -5.06
C ILE A 25 -5.07 -4.62 -4.49
N CYS A 26 -4.64 -3.56 -3.79
CA CYS A 26 -5.54 -2.71 -3.03
C CYS A 26 -6.20 -1.64 -3.91
N GLN A 27 -7.46 -1.33 -3.61
CA GLN A 27 -8.22 -0.25 -4.26
C GLN A 27 -8.13 1.06 -3.48
N ARG A 28 -7.93 0.95 -2.17
CA ARG A 28 -7.74 2.05 -1.23
C ARG A 28 -6.66 1.63 -0.24
N ILE A 29 -5.73 2.51 0.04
CA ILE A 29 -4.60 2.28 0.93
C ILE A 29 -4.62 3.36 2.01
N ILE A 30 -4.26 2.96 3.23
CA ILE A 30 -3.98 3.85 4.36
C ILE A 30 -2.55 3.54 4.77
N VAL A 31 -1.70 4.56 4.83
CA VAL A 31 -0.31 4.43 5.26
C VAL A 31 -0.18 5.02 6.66
N LEU A 32 0.35 4.21 7.57
CA LEU A 32 0.64 4.58 8.95
C LEU A 32 2.14 4.71 9.13
N ASP A 33 2.60 5.77 9.78
CA ASP A 33 3.99 5.91 10.23
C ASP A 33 3.98 6.35 11.70
N TYR A 34 4.73 5.64 12.55
CA TYR A 34 4.74 5.81 14.01
C TYR A 34 3.34 6.00 14.65
N GLY A 35 2.37 5.18 14.24
CA GLY A 35 1.00 5.22 14.76
C GLY A 35 0.14 6.37 14.27
N ARG A 36 0.61 7.14 13.28
CA ARG A 36 -0.14 8.25 12.66
C ARG A 36 -0.42 7.96 11.19
N VAL A 37 -1.63 8.28 10.73
CA VAL A 37 -1.95 8.23 9.30
C VAL A 37 -1.19 9.34 8.59
N ILE A 38 -0.34 8.96 7.63
CA ILE A 38 0.43 9.91 6.83
C ILE A 38 -0.11 10.07 5.40
N ALA A 39 -0.86 9.09 4.91
CA ALA A 39 -1.52 9.16 3.61
C ALA A 39 -2.72 8.21 3.54
N GLN A 40 -3.72 8.57 2.75
CA GLN A 40 -4.86 7.73 2.41
C GLN A 40 -5.33 8.05 1.00
N GLY A 41 -5.61 7.03 0.18
CA GLY A 41 -6.01 7.23 -1.21
C GLY A 41 -5.93 5.98 -2.07
N ALA A 42 -6.09 6.17 -3.38
CA ALA A 42 -5.85 5.14 -4.38
C ALA A 42 -4.34 4.85 -4.53
N PRO A 43 -3.94 3.66 -5.01
CA PRO A 43 -2.54 3.31 -5.23
C PRO A 43 -1.73 4.37 -5.99
N ALA A 44 -2.30 4.94 -7.05
CA ALA A 44 -1.65 5.96 -7.87
C ALA A 44 -1.42 7.31 -7.14
N GLU A 45 -2.20 7.61 -6.11
CA GLU A 45 -2.04 8.80 -5.27
C GLU A 45 -1.01 8.55 -4.17
N ILE A 46 -1.05 7.36 -3.56
CA ILE A 46 -0.11 6.95 -2.51
C ILE A 46 1.32 6.85 -3.05
N SER A 47 1.52 6.27 -4.24
CA SER A 47 2.85 6.13 -4.83
C SER A 47 3.53 7.45 -5.17
N LYS A 48 2.75 8.52 -5.36
CA LYS A 48 3.25 9.89 -5.60
C LYS A 48 3.39 10.71 -4.33
N ASN A 49 2.90 10.21 -3.20
CA ASN A 49 2.93 10.93 -1.94
C ASN A 49 4.34 10.98 -1.37
N GLN A 50 4.89 12.19 -1.24
CA GLN A 50 6.26 12.42 -0.77
C GLN A 50 6.53 11.89 0.65
N MET A 51 5.54 11.91 1.55
CA MET A 51 5.68 11.37 2.90
C MET A 51 5.80 9.85 2.88
N VAL A 52 5.00 9.18 2.03
CA VAL A 52 5.05 7.73 1.84
C VAL A 52 6.37 7.31 1.21
N ILE A 53 6.83 8.04 0.19
CA ILE A 53 8.11 7.76 -0.46
C ILE A 53 9.25 7.83 0.57
N LYS A 54 9.29 8.88 1.39
CA LYS A 54 10.33 9.04 2.42
C LYS A 54 10.29 7.97 3.51
N ALA A 55 9.10 7.56 3.94
CA ALA A 55 8.95 6.61 5.04
C ALA A 55 9.14 5.15 4.62
N TYR A 56 8.76 4.78 3.39
CA TYR A 56 8.66 3.38 2.95
C TYR A 56 9.43 3.08 1.65
N LEU A 57 9.26 3.87 0.59
CA LEU A 57 9.82 3.52 -0.73
C LEU A 57 11.31 3.91 -0.90
N GLY A 58 11.78 4.91 -0.14
CA GLY A 58 13.17 5.37 -0.19
C GLY A 58 14.18 4.38 0.40
N LYS A 59 13.73 3.37 1.17
CA LYS A 59 14.55 2.25 1.63
C LYS A 59 14.51 1.04 0.70
N GLU A 60 13.39 0.83 0.00
CA GLU A 60 13.24 -0.32 -0.90
C GLU A 60 14.04 -0.16 -2.19
N MET A 61 14.21 1.07 -2.70
CA MET A 61 15.01 1.33 -3.92
C MET A 61 16.53 1.13 -3.73
N GLU A 62 17.04 1.01 -2.50
CA GLU A 62 18.46 0.66 -2.26
C GLU A 62 18.74 -0.85 -2.41
N ASN A 63 17.72 -1.71 -2.39
CA ASN A 63 17.89 -3.17 -2.44
C ASN A 63 17.78 -3.78 -3.86
N ASP A 64 17.50 -2.98 -4.89
CA ASP A 64 17.39 -3.41 -6.29
C ASP A 64 18.51 -2.80 -7.20
N ALA A 65 19.62 -2.36 -6.61
CA ALA A 65 20.79 -1.80 -7.32
C ALA A 65 21.96 -2.78 -7.43
#